data_AF-A0A967BZG7-F1
#
_entry.id   AF-A0A967BZG7-F1
#
_cell.length_a   1.000
_cell.length_b   1.000
_cell.length_c   1.000
_cell.angle_alpha   90.00
_cell.angle_beta   90.00
_cell.angle_gamma   90.00
#
_symmetry.space_group_name_H-M   'P 1'
#
loop_
_entity.id
_entity.type
_entity.pdbx_description
1 polymer ?
#
loop_
_entity_poly.entity_id
_entity_poly.type
_entity_poly.pdbx_seq_one_letter_code
_entity_poly.pdbx_strand_id
1 'polypeptide(L)' 'MGIEIERKFLVEGWAWRDLAPPLRCRQGYLCLERDKTVRVRIMGNRGFLTVKGGGAGIVRHEFEYEIPVADAAELLAK' A
#
# COMPACT_ATOMS: atom_id res chain seq x y z
N MET A 1 17.36 -6.42 -10.82
CA MET A 1 16.39 -5.71 -9.96
C MET A 1 15.50 -4.89 -10.89
N GLY A 2 14.19 -5.07 -10.87
CA GLY A 2 13.28 -4.36 -11.77
C GLY A 2 13.06 -2.92 -11.31
N ILE A 3 12.96 -1.99 -12.26
CA ILE A 3 12.51 -0.62 -12.00
C ILE A 3 11.01 -0.59 -12.24
N GLU A 4 10.22 -0.29 -11.22
CA GLU A 4 8.78 -0.10 -11.35
C GLU A 4 8.46 1.25 -12.01
N ILE A 5 7.53 1.26 -12.96
CA ILE A 5 7.03 2.48 -13.63
C ILE A 5 5.51 2.53 -13.41
N GLU A 6 5.06 3.39 -12.49
CA GLU A 6 3.63 3.60 -12.18
C GLU A 6 3.10 4.89 -12.83
N ARG A 7 1.88 4.86 -13.38
CA ARG A 7 1.11 6.04 -13.82
C ARG A 7 -0.30 5.98 -13.26
N LYS A 8 -0.83 7.12 -12.81
CA LYS A 8 -2.15 7.25 -12.20
C LYS A 8 -3.03 8.20 -13.00
N PHE A 9 -4.29 7.81 -13.20
CA PHE A 9 -5.27 8.56 -13.98
C PHE A 9 -6.54 8.76 -13.14
N LEU A 10 -7.28 9.83 -13.43
CA LEU A 10 -8.66 9.95 -12.98
C LEU A 10 -9.51 8.95 -13.76
N VAL A 11 -10.51 8.37 -13.09
CA VAL A 11 -11.43 7.40 -13.69
C VAL A 11 -12.77 8.09 -13.92
N GLU A 12 -13.30 7.97 -15.12
CA GLU A 12 -14.63 8.47 -15.49
C GLU A 12 -15.65 7.32 -15.54
N GLY A 13 -16.81 7.52 -14.93
CA GLY A 13 -17.89 6.54 -14.90
C GLY A 13 -17.62 5.33 -13.98
N TRP A 14 -18.45 4.28 -14.14
CA TRP A 14 -18.49 3.12 -13.24
C TRP A 14 -18.16 1.79 -13.91
N ALA A 15 -17.98 1.76 -15.24
CA ALA A 15 -17.77 0.53 -16.00
C ALA A 15 -16.56 -0.30 -15.52
N TRP A 16 -15.56 0.36 -14.92
CA TRP A 16 -14.40 -0.31 -14.34
C TRP A 16 -14.72 -1.30 -13.22
N ARG A 17 -15.86 -1.13 -12.53
CA ARG A 17 -16.27 -1.99 -11.40
C ARG A 17 -16.62 -3.40 -11.84
N ASP A 18 -17.09 -3.56 -13.08
CA ASP A 18 -17.49 -4.86 -13.62
C ASP A 18 -16.31 -5.60 -14.29
N LEU A 19 -15.14 -4.96 -14.41
CA LEU A 19 -13.96 -5.54 -15.06
C LEU A 19 -13.17 -6.48 -14.14
N ALA A 20 -13.39 -6.46 -12.83
CA ALA A 20 -12.70 -7.31 -11.87
C ALA A 20 -13.51 -7.53 -10.58
N PRO A 21 -13.32 -8.66 -9.87
CA PRO A 21 -13.93 -8.87 -8.57
C PRO A 21 -13.45 -7.82 -7.56
N PRO A 22 -14.35 -7.29 -6.70
CA PRO A 22 -13.95 -6.36 -5.66
C PRO A 22 -13.10 -7.06 -4.60
N LEU A 23 -12.07 -6.36 -4.10
CA LEU A 23 -11.25 -6.80 -2.99
C LEU A 23 -11.21 -5.71 -1.91
N ARG A 24 -11.60 -6.07 -0.68
CA ARG A 24 -11.58 -5.13 0.44
C ARG A 24 -10.14 -4.74 0.76
N CYS A 25 -9.84 -3.46 0.65
CA CYS A 25 -8.57 -2.87 1.05
C CYS A 25 -8.79 -1.99 2.29
N ARG A 26 -8.03 -2.24 3.35
CA ARG A 26 -7.91 -1.34 4.51
C ARG A 26 -6.44 -1.02 4.68
N GLN A 27 -6.08 0.25 4.83
CA GLN A 27 -4.69 0.65 4.98
C GLN A 27 -4.57 1.87 5.91
N GLY A 28 -3.38 2.08 6.44
CA GLY A 28 -3.04 3.19 7.32
C GLY A 28 -1.53 3.38 7.40
N TYR A 29 -1.10 4.54 7.88
CA TYR A 29 0.31 4.90 8.02
C TYR A 29 0.67 4.96 9.50
N LEU A 30 1.63 4.16 9.93
CA LEU A 30 2.22 4.22 11.27
C LEU A 30 3.24 5.36 11.37
N CYS A 31 3.89 5.67 10.24
CA CYS A 31 4.80 6.80 10.09
C CYS A 31 4.58 7.41 8.72
N LEU A 32 4.41 8.73 8.67
CA LEU A 32 4.25 9.51 7.45
C LEU A 32 5.12 10.76 7.55
N GLU A 33 6.42 10.57 7.36
CA GLU A 33 7.39 11.65 7.25
C GLU A 33 7.78 11.89 5.80
N ARG A 34 8.41 13.04 5.52
CA ARG A 34 8.80 13.45 4.17
C ARG A 34 9.60 12.37 3.43
N ASP A 35 10.54 11.73 4.14
CA ASP A 35 11.51 10.80 3.56
C ASP A 35 11.37 9.36 4.10
N LYS A 36 10.37 9.12 4.96
CA LYS A 36 10.14 7.81 5.60
C LYS A 36 8.65 7.56 5.74
N THR A 37 8.21 6.41 5.29
CA THR A 37 6.81 6.02 5.38
C THR A 37 6.72 4.57 5.79
N VAL A 38 5.94 4.30 6.84
CA VAL A 38 5.60 2.93 7.24
C VAL A 38 4.10 2.78 7.05
N ARG A 39 3.71 1.92 6.12
CA ARG A 39 2.32 1.67 5.77
C ARG A 39 1.95 0.25 6.17
N VAL A 40 0.81 0.10 6.83
CA VAL A 40 0.16 -1.19 7.07
C VAL A 40 -1.03 -1.30 6.12
N ARG A 41 -1.18 -2.45 5.48
CA ARG A 41 -2.26 -2.71 4.52
C ARG A 41 -2.83 -4.11 4.73
N ILE A 42 -4.15 -4.22 4.73
CA ILE A 42 -4.90 -5.47 4.63
C ILE A 42 -5.59 -5.50 3.26
N MET A 43 -5.29 -6.53 2.47
CA MET A 43 -5.97 -6.82 1.21
C MET A 43 -6.73 -8.15 1.36
N GLY A 44 -8.05 -8.09 1.43
CA GLY A 44 -8.88 -9.26 1.77
C GLY A 44 -8.52 -9.81 3.15
N ASN A 45 -7.87 -10.97 3.18
CA ASN A 45 -7.42 -11.67 4.38
C ASN A 45 -5.88 -11.69 4.55
N ARG A 46 -5.14 -10.90 3.77
CA ARG A 46 -3.67 -10.81 3.81
C ARG A 46 -3.20 -9.47 4.37
N GLY A 47 -2.25 -9.52 5.30
CA GLY A 47 -1.65 -8.34 5.93
C GLY A 47 -0.28 -8.03 5.33
N PHE A 48 0.05 -6.75 5.20
CA PHE A 48 1.32 -6.29 4.65
C PHE A 48 1.86 -5.11 5.46
N LEU A 49 3.17 -5.11 5.68
CA LEU A 49 3.94 -3.99 6.19
C LEU A 49 4.88 -3.49 5.09
N THR A 50 4.69 -2.24 4.68
CA THR A 50 5.55 -1.57 3.71
C THR A 50 6.39 -0.52 4.42
N VAL A 51 7.71 -0.58 4.24
CA VAL A 51 8.64 0.46 4.67
C VAL A 51 9.21 1.14 3.43
N LYS A 52 8.95 2.43 3.29
CA LYS A 52 9.52 3.28 2.24
C LYS A 52 10.49 4.26 2.86
N GLY A 53 11.65 4.46 2.25
CA GLY A 53 12.61 5.43 2.75
C GLY A 53 13.72 5.78 1.79
N GLY A 54 14.28 6.97 2.00
CA GLY A 54 15.42 7.48 1.23
C GLY A 54 15.12 7.68 -0.26
N GLY A 55 16.19 7.80 -1.05
CA GLY A 55 16.14 8.06 -2.49
C GLY A 55 16.30 9.54 -2.85
N ALA A 56 16.34 9.82 -4.16
CA ALA A 56 16.49 11.16 -4.71
C ALA A 56 15.36 11.45 -5.70
N GLY A 57 14.66 12.58 -5.52
CA GLY A 57 13.54 12.98 -6.37
C GLY A 57 12.32 12.07 -6.24
N ILE A 58 11.90 11.43 -7.33
CA ILE A 58 10.72 10.54 -7.38
C ILE A 58 11.04 9.08 -7.07
N VAL A 59 12.33 8.72 -6.94
CA VAL A 59 12.78 7.35 -6.66
C VAL A 59 12.88 7.16 -5.16
N ARG A 60 12.35 6.05 -4.64
CA ARG A 60 12.38 5.69 -3.21
C ARG A 60 12.70 4.21 -3.07
N HIS A 61 13.44 3.84 -2.03
CA HIS A 61 13.54 2.42 -1.68
C HIS A 61 12.24 1.98 -1.01
N GLU A 62 11.77 0.80 -1.37
CA GLU A 62 10.54 0.20 -0.87
C GLU A 62 10.78 -1.25 -0.52
N PHE A 63 10.38 -1.63 0.68
CA PHE A 63 10.42 -3.00 1.18
C PHE A 63 9.01 -3.36 1.63
N GLU A 64 8.47 -4.47 1.14
CA GLU A 64 7.15 -4.98 1.52
C GLU A 64 7.28 -6.40 2.07
N TYR A 65 6.67 -6.62 3.22
CA TYR A 65 6.65 -7.92 3.89
C TYR A 65 5.21 -8.31 4.18
N GLU A 66 4.88 -9.58 3.92
CA GLU A 66 3.63 -10.15 4.42
C GLU A 66 3.74 -10.35 5.94
N ILE A 67 2.70 -9.94 6.65
CA ILE A 67 2.58 -10.08 8.11
C ILE A 67 1.25 -10.76 8.44
N PRO A 68 1.10 -11.40 9.60
CA PRO A 68 -0.19 -11.94 10.03
C PRO A 68 -1.30 -10.88 9.96
N VAL A 69 -2.46 -11.27 9.43
CA VAL A 69 -3.60 -10.34 9.26
C VAL A 69 -4.12 -9.82 10.60
N ALA A 70 -3.99 -10.60 11.67
CA ALA A 70 -4.34 -10.18 13.03
C ALA A 70 -3.47 -9.00 13.49
N ASP A 71 -2.15 -9.11 13.33
CA ASP A 71 -1.19 -8.05 13.65
C ASP A 71 -1.46 -6.80 12.83
N ALA A 72 -1.71 -6.96 11.53
CA ALA A 72 -2.08 -5.84 10.65
C ALA A 72 -3.38 -5.16 11.12
N ALA A 73 -4.36 -5.94 11.58
CA ALA A 73 -5.63 -5.40 12.06
C ALA A 73 -5.46 -4.65 13.39
N GLU A 74 -4.63 -5.15 14.30
CA GLU A 74 -4.28 -4.49 15.56
C GLU A 74 -3.56 -3.15 15.29
N LEU A 75 -2.57 -3.15 14.39
CA LEU A 75 -1.83 -1.96 14.00
C LEU A 75 -2.72 -0.89 13.35
N LEU A 76 -3.80 -1.29 12.66
CA LEU A 76 -4.76 -0.38 12.02
C LEU A 76 -5.93 0.04 12.92
N ALA A 77 -6.03 -0.50 14.14
CA ALA A 77 -7.07 -0.16 15.11
C ALA A 77 -6.69 1.01 16.02
N LYS A 78 -5.42 1.42 16.00
CA LYS A 78 -4.87 2.56 16.74
C LYS A 78 -4.80 3.78 15.84
#